data_AF-A0A7W2ULQ4-F1
#
_entry.id   AF-A0A7W2ULQ4-F1
#
_cell.length_a   1.000
_cell.length_b   1.000
_cell.length_c   1.000
_cell.angle_alpha   90.00
_cell.angle_beta   90.00
_cell.angle_gamma   90.00
#
_symmetry.space_group_name_H-M   'P 1'
#
loop_
_entity.id
_entity.type
_entity.pdbx_description
1 polymer ?
#
loop_
_entity_poly.entity_id
_entity_poly.type
_entity_poly.pdbx_seq_one_letter_code
_entity_poly.pdbx_strand_id
1 'polypeptide(L)' 'MTTCLQSSLLPGIELPDPETLTGPQLKGWHCALCAQRLFTDQLLGTVEWTCGSTTEVVELWVCRPLCMEAARQVGDVAE' A
#
# COMPACT_ATOMS: atom_id res chain seq x y z
N MET A 1 10.92 -21.04 -10.38
CA MET A 1 10.53 -19.64 -10.12
C MET A 1 9.21 -19.67 -9.38
N THR A 2 9.28 -19.86 -8.07
CA THR A 2 8.10 -19.93 -7.20
C THR A 2 7.76 -18.50 -6.85
N THR A 3 6.76 -17.93 -7.53
CA THR A 3 6.16 -16.67 -7.11
C THR A 3 5.50 -16.95 -5.76
N CYS A 4 6.09 -16.45 -4.66
CA CYS A 4 5.45 -16.53 -3.35
C CYS A 4 4.08 -15.88 -3.46
N LEU A 5 3.03 -16.63 -3.11
CA LEU A 5 1.64 -16.22 -3.27
C LEU A 5 1.35 -15.08 -2.29
N GLN A 6 1.66 -13.85 -2.69
CA GLN A 6 1.43 -12.64 -1.92
C GLN A 6 -0.08 -12.46 -1.79
N SER A 7 -0.62 -12.99 -0.70
CA SER A 7 -2.06 -13.14 -0.52
C SER A 7 -2.61 -11.82 0.00
N SER A 8 -3.18 -11.01 -0.90
CA SER A 8 -4.01 -9.87 -0.52
C SER A 8 -5.14 -10.38 0.38
N LEU A 9 -5.34 -9.74 1.53
CA LEU A 9 -6.47 -10.02 2.41
C LEU A 9 -7.76 -9.37 1.88
N LEU A 10 -7.63 -8.41 0.96
CA LEU A 10 -8.76 -7.78 0.27
C LEU A 10 -8.97 -8.40 -1.12
N PRO A 11 -10.14 -8.99 -1.40
CA PRO A 11 -10.43 -9.57 -2.70
C PRO A 11 -10.55 -8.48 -3.76
N GLY A 12 -9.78 -8.60 -4.85
CA GLY A 12 -9.80 -7.69 -5.99
C GLY A 12 -8.87 -6.48 -5.93
N ILE A 13 -8.02 -6.37 -4.89
CA ILE A 13 -6.94 -5.38 -4.83
C ILE A 13 -5.60 -6.11 -4.90
N GLU A 14 -4.80 -5.81 -5.92
CA GLU A 14 -3.44 -6.32 -6.05
C GLU A 14 -2.51 -5.60 -5.05
N LEU A 15 -1.64 -6.37 -4.38
CA LEU A 15 -0.63 -5.83 -3.48
C LEU A 15 0.45 -5.12 -4.31
N PRO A 16 0.73 -3.84 -4.07
CA PRO A 16 1.78 -3.14 -4.79
C PRO A 16 3.16 -3.73 -4.45
N ASP A 17 4.07 -3.71 -5.44
CA ASP A 17 5.44 -4.18 -5.28
C ASP A 17 6.17 -3.39 -4.17
N PRO A 18 6.67 -4.05 -3.11
CA PRO A 18 7.26 -3.37 -1.96
C PRO A 18 8.53 -2.59 -2.31
N GLU A 19 9.24 -2.97 -3.37
CA GLU A 19 10.39 -2.24 -3.90
C GLU A 19 10.03 -0.88 -4.52
N THR A 20 8.77 -0.70 -4.94
CA THR A 20 8.27 0.57 -5.47
C THR A 20 7.71 1.49 -4.38
N LEU A 21 7.50 0.95 -3.17
CA LEU A 21 6.93 1.67 -2.05
C LEU A 21 7.98 2.50 -1.32
N THR A 22 7.52 3.63 -0.80
CA THR A 22 8.34 4.49 0.05
C THR A 22 8.39 3.96 1.48
N GLY A 23 9.46 4.27 2.21
CA GLY A 23 9.59 3.90 3.63
C GLY A 23 8.36 4.21 4.50
N PRO A 24 7.70 5.38 4.38
CA PRO A 24 6.45 5.66 5.08
C PRO A 24 5.28 4.73 4.72
N GLN A 25 5.20 4.21 3.49
CA GLN A 25 4.17 3.25 3.08
C GLN A 25 4.44 1.86 3.67
N LEU A 26 5.70 1.41 3.64
CA LEU A 26 6.13 0.14 4.24
C LEU A 26 5.98 0.13 5.77
N LYS A 27 6.04 1.32 6.40
CA LYS A 27 5.81 1.50 7.84
C LYS A 27 4.33 1.65 8.22
N GLY A 28 3.41 1.57 7.26
CA GLY A 28 1.99 1.80 7.51
C GLY A 28 1.64 3.22 7.96
N TRP A 29 2.50 4.21 7.69
CA TRP A 29 2.18 5.62 7.97
C TRP A 29 1.37 6.22 6.84
N HIS A 30 1.67 5.80 5.61
CA HIS A 30 1.04 6.26 4.39
C HIS A 30 0.37 5.10 3.66
N CYS A 31 -0.70 5.40 2.94
CA CYS A 31 -1.44 4.44 2.15
C CYS A 31 -0.54 3.81 1.08
N ALA A 32 -0.53 2.48 1.00
CA ALA A 32 0.23 1.75 0.00
C ALA A 32 -0.20 2.06 -1.45
N LEU A 33 -1.43 2.57 -1.66
CA LEU A 33 -1.96 2.90 -2.99
C LEU A 33 -1.78 4.37 -3.39
N CYS A 34 -2.14 5.33 -2.52
CA CYS A 34 -2.12 6.76 -2.85
C CYS A 34 -1.01 7.58 -2.18
N ALA A 35 -0.17 6.92 -1.36
CA ALA A 35 0.91 7.54 -0.58
C ALA A 35 0.47 8.68 0.36
N GLN A 36 -0.83 8.86 0.60
CA GLN A 36 -1.36 9.83 1.57
C GLN A 36 -1.25 9.31 2.99
N ARG A 37 -1.14 10.23 3.96
CA ARG A 37 -1.12 9.88 5.38
C ARG A 37 -2.40 9.15 5.77
N LEU A 38 -2.24 8.03 6.48
CA LEU A 38 -3.35 7.25 7.00
C LEU A 38 -3.92 7.92 8.25
N PHE A 39 -5.24 8.11 8.27
CA PHE A 39 -6.02 8.56 9.43
C PHE A 39 -7.05 7.51 9.87
N THR A 40 -7.59 6.79 8.89
CA THR A 40 -8.36 5.57 9.09
C THR A 40 -7.85 4.57 8.08
N ASP A 41 -7.19 3.53 8.59
CA ASP A 41 -6.52 2.52 7.80
C ASP A 41 -7.26 1.17 7.81
N GLN A 42 -6.98 0.39 6.77
CA GLN A 42 -7.37 -1.01 6.65
C GLN A 42 -6.15 -1.79 6.18
N LEU A 43 -5.93 -2.96 6.77
CA LEU A 43 -4.89 -3.87 6.33
C LEU A 43 -5.23 -4.40 4.93
N LEU A 44 -4.35 -4.15 3.97
CA LEU A 44 -4.45 -4.68 2.61
C LEU A 44 -3.89 -6.10 2.53
N GLY A 45 -2.77 -6.34 3.22
CA GLY A 45 -2.08 -7.62 3.26
C GLY A 45 -0.63 -7.45 3.74
N THR A 46 0.12 -8.54 3.69
CA THR A 46 1.56 -8.55 4.04
C THR A 46 2.39 -8.84 2.81
N VAL A 47 3.53 -8.16 2.70
CA VAL A 47 4.48 -8.33 1.59
C VAL A 47 5.87 -8.62 2.14
N GLU A 48 6.64 -9.42 1.42
CA GLU A 48 8.06 -9.62 1.73
C GLU A 48 8.86 -8.47 1.12
N TRP A 49 9.52 -7.68 1.95
CA TRP A 49 10.40 -6.61 1.52
C TRP A 49 11.84 -6.94 1.86
N THR A 50 12.70 -6.93 0.85
CA THR A 50 14.14 -7.16 1.02
C THR A 50 14.89 -5.82 1.03
N CYS A 51 15.41 -5.42 2.19
CA CYS A 51 16.32 -4.29 2.32
C CYS A 51 17.78 -4.79 2.36
N GLY A 52 18.46 -4.72 1.21
CA GLY A 52 19.82 -5.23 1.06
C GLY A 52 19.85 -6.77 1.14
N SER A 53 20.43 -7.33 2.20
CA SER A 53 20.48 -8.78 2.43
C SER A 53 19.40 -9.30 3.39
N THR A 54 18.57 -8.42 3.93
CA THR A 54 17.57 -8.77 4.95
C THR A 54 16.19 -8.76 4.32
N THR A 55 15.46 -9.87 4.41
CA THR A 55 14.06 -9.96 3.99
C THR A 55 13.17 -9.87 5.23
N GLU A 56 12.23 -8.93 5.21
CA GLU A 56 11.29 -8.67 6.29
C GLU A 56 9.86 -8.76 5.76
N VAL A 57 8.95 -9.32 6.55
CA VAL A 57 7.52 -9.30 6.21
C VAL A 57 6.94 -8.01 6.77
N VAL A 58 6.38 -7.18 5.90
CA VAL A 58 5.78 -5.90 6.27
C VAL A 58 4.29 -5.85 5.95
N GLU A 59 3.52 -5.24 6.83
CA GLU A 59 2.08 -5.05 6.66
C GLU A 59 1.79 -3.80 5.83
N LEU A 60 1.06 -3.96 4.73
CA LEU A 60 0.61 -2.85 3.90
C LEU A 60 -0.78 -2.38 4.31
N TRP A 61 -0.88 -1.08 4.54
CA TRP A 61 -2.09 -0.42 5.00
C TRP A 61 -2.64 0.52 3.91
N VAL A 62 -3.96 0.60 3.81
CA VAL A 62 -4.67 1.44 2.83
C VAL A 62 -5.75 2.28 3.50
N CYS A 63 -6.19 3.35 2.84
CA CYS A 63 -7.24 4.22 3.36
C CYS A 63 -8.59 3.49 3.52
N ARG A 64 -9.42 3.94 4.47
CA ARG A 64 -10.87 3.71 4.47
C ARG A 64 -11.65 5.02 4.28
N PRO A 65 -12.64 5.07 3.35
CA PRO A 65 -12.89 4.06 2.31
C PRO A 65 -11.64 3.84 1.45
N LEU A 66 -11.54 2.65 0.84
CA LEU A 66 -10.46 2.36 -0.12
C LEU A 66 -10.38 3.51 -1.12
N CYS A 67 -9.19 3.73 -1.71
CA CYS A 67 -8.91 4.83 -2.62
C CYS A 67 -9.77 4.75 -3.91
N MET A 68 -11.07 4.94 -3.78
CA MET A 68 -12.07 4.86 -4.85
C MET A 68 -12.29 6.24 -5.48
N GLU A 69 -11.70 7.31 -4.91
CA GLU A 69 -11.90 8.69 -5.35
C GLU A 69 -10.62 9.54 -5.44
N ALA A 70 -9.41 8.97 -5.29
CA ALA A 70 -8.17 9.73 -5.50
C ALA A 70 -7.85 9.97 -6.99
N ALA A 71 -8.44 9.19 -7.90
CA ALA A 71 -8.38 9.43 -9.34
C ALA A 71 -9.29 10.58 -9.82
N ARG A 72 -10.21 11.09 -8.97
CA ARG A 72 -11.09 12.23 -9.29
C ARG A 72 -10.66 13.56 -8.67
N GLN A 73 -9.66 13.57 -7.79
CA GLN A 73 -9.23 14.78 -7.05
C GLN A 73 -7.90 15.38 -7.55
N VAL A 74 -7.35 14.89 -8.67
CA VAL A 74 -6.48 15.71 -9.52
C VAL A 74 -7.41 16.56 -10.40
N GLY A 75 -8.15 17.48 -9.78
CA GLY A 75 -9.20 18.21 -10.48
C GLY A 75 -9.99 19.26 -9.70
N ASP A 76 -9.60 19.66 -8.48
CA ASP A 76 -10.17 20.87 -7.86
C ASP A 76 -9.26 21.44 -6.76
N VAL A 77 -8.37 22.35 -7.14
CA VAL A 77 -8.10 23.57 -6.37
C VAL A 77 -8.07 24.71 -7.40
N ALA A 78 -9.26 25.24 -7.68
CA ALA A 78 -9.42 26.59 -8.20
C ALA A 78 -10.08 27.41 -7.09
N GLU A 79 -9.28 28.19 -6.36
CA GLU A 79 -9.46 29.65 -6.18
C GLU A 79 -8.21 30.27 -5.56
#